data_AF-A0A1I1RZ74-F1
#
_entry.id   AF-A0A1I1RZ74-F1
#
_cell.length_a   1.000
_cell.length_b   1.000
_cell.length_c   1.000
_cell.angle_alpha   90.00
_cell.angle_beta   90.00
_cell.angle_gamma   90.00
#
_symmetry.space_group_name_H-M   'P 1'
#
loop_
_entity.id
_entity.type
_entity.pdbx_description
1 polymer ?
#
loop_
_entity_poly.entity_id
_entity_poly.type
_entity_poly.pdbx_seq_one_letter_code
_entity_poly.pdbx_strand_id
1 'polypeptide(L)'
;MTNAKSCLEPARVVCPRALPTDCGKHCDFNLNIGIFFDGTDNNMERDTPSLSQSNIARLFRAYQNNPMEGFFSHYIPGVATPFEELGTDGEDIREAAAGKGGEPRIIWGLLQVLNSVHRFVNNRQPMFDKDQMKVLCSDRWVKQDNPREWPAPIPSEEDKILKELGLKS
;
A
#
# COMPACT_ATOMS: atom_id res chain seq x y z
N MET A 1 -9.88 -14.05 44.75
CA MET A 1 -10.80 -14.34 43.65
C MET A 1 -10.67 -13.22 42.64
N THR A 2 -9.87 -13.45 41.59
CA THR A 2 -9.62 -12.49 40.51
C THR A 2 -10.82 -12.50 39.58
N ASN A 3 -11.60 -11.42 39.57
CA ASN A 3 -12.71 -11.24 38.64
C ASN A 3 -12.13 -11.01 37.24
N ALA A 4 -12.04 -12.07 36.44
CA ALA A 4 -11.90 -11.95 35.00
C ALA A 4 -13.17 -11.28 34.47
N LYS A 5 -13.04 -10.03 33.99
CA LYS A 5 -14.14 -9.35 33.30
C LYS A 5 -14.40 -10.09 31.99
N SER A 6 -15.54 -10.76 32.00
CA SER A 6 -16.15 -11.52 30.92
C SER A 6 -16.19 -10.73 29.60
N CYS A 7 -15.81 -11.41 28.51
CA CYS A 7 -15.91 -10.98 27.11
C CYS A 7 -17.36 -10.80 26.59
N LEU A 8 -18.36 -10.65 27.47
CA LEU A 8 -19.78 -10.62 27.15
C LEU A 8 -20.37 -9.21 27.01
N GLU A 9 -19.62 -8.16 27.36
CA GLU A 9 -20.06 -6.79 27.11
C GLU A 9 -19.59 -6.36 25.71
N PRO A 10 -20.50 -6.06 24.77
CA PRO A 10 -20.12 -5.51 23.48
C PRO A 10 -19.35 -4.22 23.71
N ALA A 11 -18.15 -4.11 23.13
CA ALA A 11 -17.37 -2.90 23.19
C ALA A 11 -18.22 -1.74 22.66
N ARG A 12 -18.47 -0.74 23.51
CA ARG A 12 -19.02 0.54 23.04
C ARG A 12 -17.93 1.24 22.23
N VAL A 13 -17.92 0.98 20.93
CA VAL A 13 -17.12 1.76 19.99
C VAL A 13 -17.82 3.12 19.86
N VAL A 14 -17.31 4.10 20.60
CA VAL A 14 -17.66 5.49 20.34
C VAL A 14 -16.86 5.88 19.11
N CYS A 15 -17.50 5.85 17.94
CA CYS A 15 -16.92 6.49 16.77
C CYS A 15 -16.67 7.96 17.15
N PRO A 16 -15.44 8.47 17.04
CA PRO A 16 -15.20 9.89 17.23
C PRO A 16 -16.15 10.64 16.29
N ARG A 17 -16.70 11.75 16.79
CA ARG A 17 -17.53 12.63 15.96
C ARG A 17 -16.74 12.91 14.69
N ALA A 18 -17.37 12.72 13.53
CA ALA A 18 -16.72 13.03 12.26
C ALA A 18 -16.04 14.40 12.39
N LEU A 19 -14.80 14.50 11.91
CA LEU A 19 -14.09 15.77 11.87
C LEU A 19 -15.07 16.83 11.33
N PRO A 20 -15.12 18.03 11.91
CA PRO A 20 -16.06 19.04 11.47
C PRO A 20 -15.93 19.18 9.95
N THR A 21 -16.95 18.73 9.22
CA THR A 21 -17.21 19.10 7.85
C THR A 21 -17.66 20.55 7.90
N ASP A 22 -16.79 21.43 8.39
CA ASP A 22 -17.06 22.86 8.31
C ASP A 22 -17.05 23.15 6.81
N CYS A 23 -18.24 23.46 6.32
CA CYS A 23 -18.56 23.50 4.91
C CYS A 23 -17.67 24.54 4.25
N GLY A 24 -16.57 24.07 3.67
CA GLY A 24 -15.74 24.84 2.78
C GLY A 24 -16.63 25.49 1.74
N LYS A 25 -16.61 26.81 1.68
CA LYS A 25 -17.48 27.58 0.79
C LYS A 25 -17.03 27.31 -0.65
N HIS A 26 -17.72 26.37 -1.30
CA HIS A 26 -17.54 25.83 -2.65
C HIS A 26 -16.29 24.97 -2.88
N CYS A 27 -16.54 23.68 -3.19
CA CYS A 27 -15.60 22.67 -3.71
C CYS A 27 -14.52 22.08 -2.77
N ASP A 28 -14.70 22.13 -1.45
CA ASP A 28 -13.81 21.43 -0.52
C ASP A 28 -14.31 20.01 -0.23
N PHE A 29 -13.42 19.03 -0.29
CA PHE A 29 -13.70 17.63 0.02
C PHE A 29 -12.65 17.08 0.97
N ASN A 30 -13.09 16.34 2.00
CA ASN A 30 -12.19 15.61 2.88
C ASN A 30 -11.85 14.27 2.25
N LEU A 31 -10.57 14.07 1.96
CA LEU A 31 -10.03 12.81 1.49
C LEU A 31 -9.40 12.04 2.65
N ASN A 32 -9.99 10.90 3.00
CA ASN A 32 -9.54 10.02 4.07
C ASN A 32 -8.84 8.80 3.45
N ILE A 33 -7.52 8.70 3.62
CA ILE A 33 -6.72 7.60 3.08
C ILE A 33 -6.13 6.82 4.26
N GLY A 34 -6.65 5.62 4.50
CA GLY A 34 -6.11 4.68 5.48
C GLY A 34 -5.03 3.80 4.85
N ILE A 35 -3.81 3.85 5.38
CA ILE A 35 -2.69 3.00 4.95
C ILE A 35 -2.29 2.12 6.12
N PHE A 36 -2.28 0.80 5.91
CA PHE A 36 -2.13 -0.20 6.95
C PHE A 36 -0.93 -1.09 6.64
N PHE A 37 0.23 -0.75 7.22
CA PHE A 37 1.43 -1.57 7.15
C PHE A 37 1.41 -2.64 8.23
N ASP A 38 1.39 -3.90 7.83
CA ASP A 38 1.37 -5.01 8.78
C ASP A 38 2.76 -5.32 9.36
N GLY A 39 2.79 -6.09 10.46
CA GLY A 39 4.01 -6.48 11.15
C GLY A 39 4.80 -7.55 10.41
N THR A 40 6.08 -7.73 10.76
CA THR A 40 6.92 -8.82 10.26
C THR A 40 6.24 -10.18 10.38
N ASP A 41 6.30 -10.97 9.30
CA ASP A 41 5.63 -12.26 9.20
C ASP A 41 4.11 -12.23 9.46
N ASN A 42 3.43 -11.11 9.18
CA ASN A 42 1.96 -11.03 9.16
C ASN A 42 1.44 -10.75 7.75
N ASN A 43 0.43 -11.51 7.33
CA ASN A 43 -0.24 -11.34 6.06
C ASN A 43 -1.73 -11.65 6.21
N MET A 44 -2.59 -10.65 5.96
CA MET A 44 -4.03 -10.74 6.17
C MET A 44 -4.62 -11.93 5.43
N GLU A 45 -4.30 -12.12 4.14
CA GLU A 45 -4.91 -13.18 3.34
C GLU A 45 -4.49 -14.56 3.83
N ARG A 46 -3.19 -14.74 4.10
CA ARG A 46 -2.62 -15.99 4.63
C ARG A 46 -3.17 -16.34 6.02
N ASP A 47 -3.30 -15.34 6.90
CA ASP A 47 -3.58 -15.53 8.33
C ASP A 47 -5.09 -15.51 8.64
N THR A 48 -5.93 -15.15 7.65
CA THR A 48 -7.39 -15.13 7.81
C THR A 48 -7.99 -16.50 8.09
N PRO A 49 -7.68 -17.56 7.31
CA PRO A 49 -8.29 -18.87 7.50
C PRO A 49 -8.01 -19.49 8.87
N SER A 50 -6.84 -19.18 9.46
CA SER A 50 -6.42 -19.62 10.79
C SER A 50 -6.89 -18.73 11.93
N LEU A 51 -7.64 -17.66 11.65
CA LEU A 51 -8.08 -16.66 12.64
C LEU A 51 -6.91 -16.00 13.40
N SER A 52 -5.72 -15.96 12.79
CA SER A 52 -4.48 -15.45 13.39
C SER A 52 -4.07 -14.08 12.83
N GLN A 53 -5.01 -13.34 12.26
CA GLN A 53 -4.75 -12.02 11.69
C GLN A 53 -4.28 -11.03 12.75
N SER A 54 -3.35 -10.16 12.35
CA SER A 54 -2.85 -9.08 13.20
C SER A 54 -3.94 -8.04 13.53
N ASN A 55 -3.68 -7.19 14.51
CA ASN A 55 -4.54 -6.05 14.79
C ASN A 55 -4.60 -5.07 13.60
N ILE A 56 -3.52 -4.96 12.81
CA ILE A 56 -3.49 -4.09 11.63
C ILE A 56 -4.46 -4.59 10.57
N ALA A 57 -4.43 -5.89 10.26
CA ALA A 57 -5.39 -6.52 9.35
C ALA A 57 -6.85 -6.33 9.82
N ARG A 58 -7.09 -6.43 11.13
CA ARG A 58 -8.42 -6.18 11.73
C ARG A 58 -8.85 -4.71 11.61
N LEU A 59 -7.94 -3.76 11.83
CA LEU A 59 -8.22 -2.33 11.66
C LEU A 59 -8.48 -1.98 10.20
N PHE A 60 -7.70 -2.52 9.27
CA PHE A 60 -7.92 -2.35 7.83
C PHE A 60 -9.32 -2.81 7.42
N ARG A 61 -9.74 -4.00 7.88
CA ARG A 61 -11.09 -4.54 7.61
C ARG A 61 -12.22 -3.71 8.22
N ALA A 62 -11.96 -3.06 9.36
CA ALA A 62 -12.93 -2.20 10.01
C ALA A 62 -12.96 -0.76 9.42
N TYR A 63 -11.95 -0.39 8.63
CA TYR A 63 -11.85 0.95 8.06
C TYR A 63 -12.82 1.11 6.87
N GLN A 64 -13.41 2.30 6.75
CA GLN A 64 -14.33 2.62 5.67
C GLN A 64 -13.62 2.65 4.32
N ASN A 65 -14.14 1.93 3.32
CA ASN A 65 -13.61 1.95 1.96
C ASN A 65 -14.73 2.34 0.98
N ASN A 66 -14.95 3.65 0.84
CA ASN A 66 -15.96 4.20 -0.05
C ASN A 66 -15.35 5.36 -0.86
N PRO A 67 -14.75 5.06 -2.04
CA PRO A 67 -14.11 6.08 -2.87
C PRO A 67 -15.03 7.22 -3.29
N MET A 68 -16.36 6.97 -3.35
CA MET A 68 -17.36 7.99 -3.68
C MET A 68 -17.49 9.06 -2.61
N GLU A 69 -17.23 8.71 -1.36
CA GLU A 69 -17.29 9.59 -0.20
C GLU A 69 -15.89 10.08 0.21
N GLY A 70 -14.86 9.81 -0.61
CA GLY A 70 -13.49 10.20 -0.32
C GLY A 70 -12.78 9.28 0.68
N PHE A 71 -13.23 8.04 0.86
CA PHE A 71 -12.57 7.06 1.74
C PHE A 71 -11.84 5.99 0.92
N PHE A 72 -10.55 5.84 1.16
CA PHE A 72 -9.70 4.84 0.54
C PHE A 72 -8.97 4.05 1.61
N SER A 73 -8.91 2.73 1.46
CA SER A 73 -8.13 1.86 2.34
C SER A 73 -7.12 1.03 1.56
N HIS A 74 -5.90 0.97 2.09
CA HIS A 74 -4.80 0.21 1.49
C HIS A 74 -4.13 -0.64 2.54
N TYR A 75 -4.12 -1.94 2.34
CA TYR A 75 -3.39 -2.89 3.16
C TYR A 75 -2.05 -3.21 2.49
N ILE A 76 -0.98 -3.23 3.28
CA ILE A 76 0.35 -3.61 2.84
C ILE A 76 0.83 -4.77 3.74
N PRO A 77 1.09 -5.96 3.17
CA PRO A 77 1.52 -7.11 3.95
C PRO A 77 2.89 -6.88 4.58
N GLY A 78 3.13 -7.58 5.69
CA GLY A 78 4.38 -7.51 6.42
C GLY A 78 5.57 -7.96 5.60
N VAL A 79 6.76 -7.49 5.98
CA VAL A 79 8.03 -8.07 5.51
C VAL A 79 8.13 -9.55 5.90
N ALA A 80 8.94 -10.32 5.17
CA ALA A 80 9.04 -11.78 5.31
C ALA A 80 7.72 -12.55 5.02
N THR A 81 6.79 -11.92 4.29
CA THR A 81 5.60 -12.60 3.75
C THR A 81 5.44 -12.32 2.26
N PRO A 82 4.70 -13.17 1.53
CA PRO A 82 4.40 -12.94 0.13
C PRO A 82 3.72 -11.59 -0.10
N PHE A 83 4.11 -10.93 -1.19
CA PHE A 83 3.47 -9.72 -1.70
C PHE A 83 3.45 -9.81 -3.24
N GLU A 84 2.35 -10.36 -3.77
CA GLU A 84 2.20 -10.69 -5.20
C GLU A 84 2.36 -9.47 -6.09
N GLU A 85 1.81 -8.31 -5.69
CA GLU A 85 1.94 -7.09 -6.48
C GLU A 85 3.38 -6.58 -6.60
N LEU A 86 4.24 -6.86 -5.61
CA LEU A 86 5.67 -6.60 -5.72
C LEU A 86 6.43 -7.77 -6.37
N GLY A 87 5.79 -8.92 -6.56
CA GLY A 87 6.41 -10.13 -7.12
C GLY A 87 7.42 -10.78 -6.18
N THR A 88 7.20 -10.70 -4.86
CA THR A 88 8.06 -11.33 -3.85
C THR A 88 7.29 -12.43 -3.10
N ASP A 89 7.94 -13.57 -2.86
CA ASP A 89 7.42 -14.66 -2.01
C ASP A 89 7.70 -14.42 -0.51
N GLY A 90 8.40 -13.32 -0.19
CA GLY A 90 8.83 -12.97 1.16
C GLY A 90 10.35 -12.99 1.31
N GLU A 91 10.86 -12.04 2.09
CA GLU A 91 12.27 -11.95 2.43
C GLU A 91 12.64 -12.99 3.52
N ASP A 92 13.94 -13.34 3.62
CA ASP A 92 14.40 -14.09 4.80
C ASP A 92 14.08 -13.29 6.07
N ILE A 93 13.56 -13.97 7.10
CA ILE A 93 13.06 -13.32 8.30
C ILE A 93 14.14 -12.52 9.06
N ARG A 94 15.42 -12.95 9.01
CA ARG A 94 16.52 -12.23 9.66
C ARG A 94 16.89 -10.98 8.88
N GLU A 95 16.88 -11.06 7.55
CA GLU A 95 17.12 -9.91 6.69
C GLU A 95 15.96 -8.90 6.78
N ALA A 96 14.72 -9.38 6.85
CA ALA A 96 13.54 -8.56 7.07
C ALA A 96 13.60 -7.83 8.42
N ALA A 97 14.03 -8.50 9.48
CA ALA A 97 14.26 -7.87 10.79
C ALA A 97 15.38 -6.81 10.75
N ALA A 98 16.32 -6.92 9.81
CA ALA A 98 17.34 -5.91 9.53
C ALA A 98 16.86 -4.80 8.57
N GLY A 99 15.61 -4.84 8.09
CA GLY A 99 14.98 -3.82 7.27
C GLY A 99 14.79 -4.18 5.78
N LYS A 100 15.25 -5.34 5.32
CA LYS A 100 15.09 -5.76 3.92
C LYS A 100 13.60 -5.91 3.57
N GLY A 101 13.21 -5.41 2.41
CA GLY A 101 11.82 -5.45 1.94
C GLY A 101 10.91 -4.38 2.52
N GLY A 102 11.39 -3.55 3.47
CA GLY A 102 10.64 -2.43 4.02
C GLY A 102 10.47 -1.27 3.03
N GLU A 103 11.57 -0.85 2.39
CA GLU A 103 11.59 0.23 1.39
C GLU A 103 10.54 0.07 0.29
N PRO A 104 10.46 -1.05 -0.47
CA PRO A 104 9.49 -1.18 -1.55
C PRO A 104 8.04 -1.16 -1.04
N ARG A 105 7.79 -1.63 0.19
CA ARG A 105 6.46 -1.55 0.84
C ARG A 105 6.09 -0.11 1.19
N ILE A 106 7.05 0.68 1.69
CA ILE A 106 6.84 2.12 1.97
C ILE A 106 6.54 2.87 0.68
N ILE A 107 7.34 2.64 -0.38
CA ILE A 107 7.12 3.24 -1.70
C ILE A 107 5.73 2.86 -2.24
N TRP A 108 5.35 1.59 -2.16
CA TRP A 108 4.02 1.12 -2.53
C TRP A 108 2.92 1.89 -1.81
N GLY A 109 3.03 2.07 -0.49
CA GLY A 109 2.09 2.85 0.31
C GLY A 109 1.98 4.31 -0.15
N LEU A 110 3.10 4.95 -0.49
CA LEU A 110 3.11 6.31 -1.03
C LEU A 110 2.45 6.40 -2.41
N LEU A 111 2.71 5.44 -3.30
CA LEU A 111 2.07 5.37 -4.61
C LEU A 111 0.55 5.16 -4.48
N GLN A 112 0.10 4.41 -3.48
CA GLN A 112 -1.33 4.27 -3.19
C GLN A 112 -1.99 5.58 -2.74
N VAL A 113 -1.27 6.46 -2.04
CA VAL A 113 -1.76 7.81 -1.73
C VAL A 113 -1.98 8.59 -3.02
N LEU A 114 -0.99 8.61 -3.90
CA LEU A 114 -1.08 9.31 -5.19
C LEU A 114 -2.23 8.74 -6.04
N ASN A 115 -2.36 7.42 -6.10
CA ASN A 115 -3.47 6.75 -6.77
C ASN A 115 -4.83 7.10 -6.16
N SER A 116 -4.93 7.24 -4.85
CA SER A 116 -6.18 7.62 -4.17
C SER A 116 -6.59 9.05 -4.52
N VAL A 117 -5.63 9.98 -4.45
CA VAL A 117 -5.84 11.39 -4.83
C VAL A 117 -6.25 11.48 -6.30
N HIS A 118 -5.51 10.82 -7.18
CA HIS A 118 -5.77 10.85 -8.61
C HIS A 118 -7.12 10.21 -8.96
N ARG A 119 -7.47 9.07 -8.37
CA ARG A 119 -8.81 8.47 -8.54
C ARG A 119 -9.92 9.41 -8.10
N PHE A 120 -9.71 10.13 -7.00
CA PHE A 120 -10.70 11.05 -6.47
C PHE A 120 -10.96 12.23 -7.44
N VAL A 121 -9.94 12.77 -8.09
CA VAL A 121 -10.07 13.96 -8.96
C VAL A 121 -10.11 13.67 -10.46
N ASN A 122 -9.73 12.47 -10.91
CA ASN A 122 -9.59 12.13 -12.33
C ASN A 122 -10.45 10.93 -12.73
N ASN A 123 -11.78 11.09 -12.69
CA ASN A 123 -12.75 10.10 -13.16
C ASN A 123 -12.48 8.66 -12.68
N ARG A 124 -11.97 8.50 -11.44
CA ARG A 124 -11.65 7.21 -10.82
C ARG A 124 -10.56 6.40 -11.53
N GLN A 125 -9.81 7.01 -12.43
CA GLN A 125 -8.64 6.38 -13.02
C GLN A 125 -7.48 6.39 -12.02
N PRO A 126 -6.70 5.30 -11.89
CA PRO A 126 -5.43 5.36 -11.16
C PRO A 126 -4.43 6.26 -11.88
N MET A 127 -3.47 6.81 -11.13
CA MET A 127 -2.32 7.52 -11.69
C MET A 127 -1.30 6.52 -12.26
N PHE A 128 -1.11 5.42 -11.53
CA PHE A 128 -0.21 4.32 -11.86
C PHE A 128 -0.98 3.01 -11.80
N ASP A 129 -0.85 2.17 -12.83
CA ASP A 129 -1.31 0.79 -12.77
C ASP A 129 -0.40 -0.09 -11.89
N LYS A 130 -0.77 -1.35 -11.68
CA LYS A 130 -0.03 -2.26 -10.80
C LYS A 130 1.38 -2.55 -11.31
N ASP A 131 1.56 -2.67 -12.62
CA ASP A 131 2.86 -2.98 -13.23
C ASP A 131 3.79 -1.78 -13.13
N GLN A 132 3.27 -0.57 -13.39
CA GLN A 132 3.97 0.69 -13.14
C GLN A 132 4.38 0.82 -11.68
N MET A 133 3.46 0.56 -10.74
CA MET A 133 3.78 0.61 -9.30
C MET A 133 4.86 -0.40 -8.92
N LYS A 134 4.78 -1.64 -9.40
CA LYS A 134 5.78 -2.68 -9.14
C LYS A 134 7.17 -2.24 -9.59
N VAL A 135 7.26 -1.68 -10.79
CA VAL A 135 8.51 -1.17 -11.36
C VAL A 135 9.04 0.03 -10.56
N LEU A 136 8.16 0.96 -10.18
CA LEU A 136 8.52 2.12 -9.35
C LEU A 136 8.97 1.76 -7.94
N CYS A 137 8.52 0.63 -7.40
CA CYS A 137 8.97 0.11 -6.11
C CYS A 137 10.26 -0.72 -6.20
N SER A 138 10.75 -0.99 -7.41
CA SER A 138 11.96 -1.78 -7.59
C SER A 138 13.22 -0.94 -7.37
N ASP A 139 14.27 -1.55 -6.82
CA ASP A 139 15.57 -0.89 -6.63
C ASP A 139 16.37 -0.77 -7.96
N ARG A 140 15.73 -1.01 -9.10
CA ARG A 140 16.35 -1.00 -10.43
C ARG A 140 16.27 0.40 -11.03
N TRP A 141 17.40 0.83 -11.59
CA TRP A 141 17.51 2.06 -12.35
C TRP A 141 17.59 1.73 -13.84
N VAL A 142 16.96 2.55 -14.69
CA VAL A 142 17.17 2.48 -16.13
C VAL A 142 18.65 2.75 -16.39
N LYS A 143 19.34 1.81 -17.04
CA LYS A 143 20.72 2.07 -17.45
C LYS A 143 20.75 3.23 -18.43
N GLN A 144 21.66 4.18 -18.21
CA GLN A 144 21.85 5.27 -19.14
C GLN A 144 22.21 4.74 -20.53
N ASP A 145 21.52 5.22 -21.57
CA ASP A 145 21.81 4.85 -22.95
C ASP A 145 23.29 5.17 -23.26
N ASN A 146 24.08 4.15 -23.57
CA ASN A 146 25.47 4.29 -24.01
C ASN A 146 25.52 4.19 -25.54
N PRO A 147 25.71 5.30 -26.29
CA PRO A 147 25.71 5.28 -27.76
C PRO A 147 26.84 4.46 -28.37
N ARG A 148 27.84 4.04 -27.57
CA ARG A 148 28.99 3.25 -28.00
C ARG A 148 28.84 1.74 -27.72
N GLU A 149 27.79 1.32 -27.03
CA GLU A 149 27.55 -0.09 -26.72
C GLU A 149 26.96 -0.81 -27.94
N TRP A 150 27.62 -1.89 -28.36
CA TRP A 150 27.18 -2.71 -29.50
C TRP A 150 27.37 -4.20 -29.20
N PRO A 151 26.36 -5.06 -29.43
CA PRO A 151 25.02 -4.70 -29.89
C PRO A 151 24.27 -3.88 -28.84
N ALA A 152 23.34 -3.01 -29.29
CA ALA A 152 22.51 -2.24 -28.37
C ALA A 152 21.76 -3.19 -27.42
N PRO A 153 21.79 -2.96 -26.09
CA PRO A 153 21.04 -3.79 -25.16
C PRO A 153 19.55 -3.74 -25.49
N ILE A 154 18.88 -4.90 -25.46
CA ILE A 154 17.43 -4.96 -25.59
C ILE A 154 16.85 -4.49 -24.25
N PRO A 155 16.05 -3.40 -24.20
CA PRO A 155 15.46 -2.92 -22.96
C PRO A 155 14.51 -3.97 -22.39
N SER A 156 14.57 -4.21 -21.08
CA SER A 156 13.58 -5.05 -20.40
C SER A 156 12.19 -4.38 -20.44
N GLU A 157 11.12 -5.14 -20.17
CA GLU A 157 9.77 -4.55 -20.06
C GLU A 157 9.71 -3.49 -18.94
N GLU A 158 10.44 -3.69 -17.85
CA GLU A 158 10.55 -2.71 -16.75
C GLU A 158 11.20 -1.40 -17.22
N ASP A 159 12.28 -1.49 -18.02
CA ASP A 159 12.95 -0.30 -18.59
C ASP A 159 12.02 0.50 -19.52
N LYS A 160 11.17 -0.20 -20.28
CA LYS A 160 10.17 0.45 -21.14
C LYS A 160 9.14 1.22 -20.30
N ILE A 161 8.63 0.61 -19.23
CA ILE A 161 7.67 1.23 -18.32
C ILE A 161 8.27 2.49 -17.67
N LEU A 162 9.50 2.41 -17.14
CA LEU A 162 10.17 3.57 -16.54
C LEU A 162 10.37 4.72 -17.54
N LYS A 163 10.71 4.38 -18.79
CA LYS A 163 10.87 5.36 -19.86
C LYS A 163 9.55 6.04 -20.25
N GLU A 164 8.45 5.28 -20.30
CA GLU A 164 7.10 5.82 -20.55
C GLU A 164 6.63 6.79 -19.45
N LEU A 165 7.03 6.54 -18.20
CA LEU A 165 6.77 7.44 -17.08
C LEU A 165 7.62 8.72 -17.09
N GLY A 166 8.49 8.90 -18.09
CA GLY A 166 9.34 10.08 -18.24
C GLY A 166 10.43 10.20 -17.16
N LEU A 167 10.71 9.11 -16.44
CA LEU A 167 11.82 9.04 -15.50
C LEU A 167 13.12 8.96 -16.31
N LYS A 168 14.05 9.89 -16.02
CA LYS A 168 15.30 10.02 -16.77
C LYS A 168 16.21 8.82 -16.52
N SER A 169 16.75 8.30 -17.62
CA SER A 169 17.95 7.45 -17.69
C SER A 169 19.21 8.24 -17.33
#